data_AF-A0A2S6GW08-F1
#
_entry.id   AF-A0A2S6GW08-F1
#
_cell.length_a   1.000
_cell.length_b   1.000
_cell.length_c   1.000
_cell.angle_alpha   90.00
_cell.angle_beta   90.00
_cell.angle_gamma   90.00
#
_symmetry.space_group_name_H-M   'P 1'
#
loop_
_entity.id
_entity.type
_entity.pdbx_description
1 polymer ?
#
loop_
_entity_poly.entity_id
_entity_poly.type
_entity_poly.pdbx_seq_one_letter_code
_entity_poly.pdbx_strand_id
1 'polypeptide(L)'
;MHRAAGLAAPLMIGEQSVFRALRTSESDIVIADFKMKFPLFILLLGIFSECSSSPAANNWATIKQSVQIGDSAQSIGSYTAGCLSGAVSLPQNGPGYQLMRPTRNRSYGHPDLIRFIESIAKTTHSRHWGVLLIGDLGQPRGGPTPSGHRSHQSGLDVDIWYLLSQQAANRSLTFNERETWSAPSVLAAQSDAIDDRQWSSAHEKILEMAAGKPEVDRIFVNPSVKRLLCRRKSDHSWLKKIRPWWGHDDHFHVRLKCPLNNQNCTAQEPLPESDGCDASLAWWFSEEAKTPAPTAKKPEPPVLPALCDVILNATKSGLYHP
;
A
#
# COMPACT_ATOMS: atom_id res chain seq x y z
N MET A 1 63.69 27.36 -39.37
CA MET A 1 64.54 26.15 -39.33
C MET A 1 63.65 25.00 -38.89
N HIS A 2 63.12 24.24 -39.87
CA HIS A 2 63.41 22.81 -40.13
C HIS A 2 62.58 21.85 -39.25
N ARG A 3 61.94 20.77 -39.72
CA ARG A 3 61.56 20.26 -41.06
C ARG A 3 60.85 18.90 -40.81
N ALA A 4 59.86 18.56 -41.66
CA ALA A 4 59.54 17.24 -42.25
C ALA A 4 59.25 16.01 -41.35
N ALA A 5 58.21 15.17 -41.53
CA ALA A 5 57.61 14.47 -42.69
C ALA A 5 58.23 13.09 -43.01
N GLY A 6 57.36 12.08 -43.17
CA GLY A 6 57.56 10.83 -43.94
C GLY A 6 58.08 9.62 -43.14
N LEU A 7 57.86 8.36 -43.51
CA LEU A 7 57.03 7.70 -44.54
C LEU A 7 57.21 6.17 -44.32
N ALA A 8 56.30 5.36 -44.88
CA ALA A 8 56.53 4.02 -45.44
C ALA A 8 56.59 2.76 -44.53
N ALA A 9 55.56 1.91 -44.69
CA ALA A 9 55.66 0.43 -44.74
C ALA A 9 56.45 0.00 -46.01
N PRO A 10 56.83 -1.28 -46.26
CA PRO A 10 55.83 -2.31 -46.66
C PRO A 10 56.27 -3.81 -46.58
N LEU A 11 55.41 -4.67 -47.18
CA LEU A 11 55.68 -5.99 -47.80
C LEU A 11 55.81 -7.22 -46.86
N MET A 12 55.28 -8.43 -47.11
CA MET A 12 54.47 -9.08 -48.18
C MET A 12 54.57 -10.62 -47.94
N ILE A 13 53.55 -11.47 -48.11
CA ILE A 13 53.23 -12.38 -49.27
C ILE A 13 52.49 -13.57 -48.61
N GLY A 14 51.30 -14.00 -49.01
CA GLY A 14 50.98 -14.84 -50.19
C GLY A 14 50.43 -16.18 -49.64
N GLU A 15 49.47 -16.92 -50.22
CA GLU A 15 48.96 -17.14 -51.58
C GLU A 15 47.48 -17.59 -51.46
N GLN A 16 46.54 -17.13 -52.30
CA GLN A 16 46.10 -17.70 -53.61
C GLN A 16 45.59 -19.16 -53.53
N SER A 17 44.57 -19.67 -54.23
CA SER A 17 43.70 -19.22 -55.33
C SER A 17 42.52 -20.22 -55.43
N VAL A 18 41.25 -19.82 -55.64
CA VAL A 18 40.45 -19.70 -56.90
C VAL A 18 39.80 -21.01 -57.44
N PHE A 19 38.58 -20.82 -58.00
CA PHE A 19 37.74 -21.62 -58.94
C PHE A 19 36.56 -22.39 -58.30
N ARG A 20 35.26 -22.04 -58.46
CA ARG A 20 34.32 -21.74 -59.58
C ARG A 20 33.47 -22.97 -59.99
N ALA A 21 32.15 -22.77 -59.93
CA ALA A 21 31.06 -23.30 -60.79
C ALA A 21 30.40 -24.69 -60.59
N LEU A 22 29.09 -24.60 -60.26
CA LEU A 22 27.88 -25.09 -60.98
C LEU A 22 27.45 -26.58 -61.00
N ARG A 23 26.15 -26.76 -60.63
CA ARG A 23 25.11 -27.74 -61.08
C ARG A 23 25.34 -29.22 -60.68
N THR A 24 24.36 -30.11 -60.46
CA THR A 24 22.88 -30.21 -60.33
C THR A 24 22.58 -31.67 -59.92
N SER A 25 21.41 -31.96 -59.33
CA SER A 25 20.78 -33.31 -59.19
C SER A 25 21.49 -34.24 -58.18
N GLU A 26 20.85 -35.11 -57.38
CA GLU A 26 19.51 -35.67 -57.35
C GLU A 26 19.28 -36.30 -55.96
N SER A 27 18.01 -36.35 -55.56
CA SER A 27 17.32 -37.19 -54.57
C SER A 27 18.12 -38.22 -53.76
N ASP A 28 17.97 -38.19 -52.43
CA ASP A 28 17.56 -39.38 -51.66
C ASP A 28 16.87 -38.96 -50.35
N ILE A 29 15.59 -39.32 -50.28
CA ILE A 29 14.68 -39.09 -49.16
C ILE A 29 14.87 -40.23 -48.16
N VAL A 30 15.33 -39.92 -46.94
CA VAL A 30 15.21 -40.82 -45.79
C VAL A 30 14.10 -40.29 -44.90
N ILE A 31 12.95 -40.97 -44.93
CA ILE A 31 11.81 -40.74 -44.04
C ILE A 31 12.21 -41.25 -42.65
N ALA A 32 12.41 -40.33 -41.70
CA ALA A 32 12.43 -40.66 -40.28
C ALA A 32 11.02 -40.48 -39.70
N ASP A 33 10.42 -41.58 -39.26
CA ASP A 33 9.13 -41.65 -38.57
C ASP A 33 9.13 -40.77 -37.30
N PHE A 34 8.56 -39.57 -37.39
CA PHE A 34 8.26 -38.76 -36.22
C PHE A 34 6.93 -39.24 -35.61
N LYS A 35 7.02 -40.17 -34.64
CA LYS A 35 5.89 -40.50 -33.76
C LYS A 35 5.51 -39.28 -32.92
N MET A 36 4.56 -38.51 -33.42
CA MET A 36 3.97 -37.35 -32.75
C MET A 36 3.10 -37.84 -31.58
N LYS A 37 3.69 -37.89 -30.37
CA LYS A 37 2.92 -38.07 -29.13
C LYS A 37 2.25 -36.74 -28.79
N PHE A 38 0.95 -36.64 -29.02
CA PHE A 38 0.11 -35.57 -28.50
C PHE A 38 0.12 -35.63 -26.96
N PRO A 39 0.62 -34.61 -26.23
CA PRO A 39 0.37 -34.55 -24.80
C PRO A 39 -1.09 -34.15 -24.61
N LEU A 40 -1.82 -34.98 -23.87
CA LEU A 40 -3.16 -34.70 -23.38
C LEU A 40 -3.10 -33.42 -22.54
N PHE A 41 -3.62 -32.32 -23.09
CA PHE A 41 -3.73 -31.04 -22.39
C PHE A 41 -4.82 -31.20 -21.32
N ILE A 42 -4.43 -31.58 -20.10
CA ILE A 42 -5.33 -31.51 -18.94
C ILE A 42 -5.55 -30.04 -18.67
N LEU A 43 -6.75 -29.56 -19.02
CA LEU A 43 -7.25 -28.24 -18.66
C LEU A 43 -7.35 -28.20 -17.13
N LEU A 44 -6.29 -27.73 -16.45
CA LEU A 44 -6.39 -27.31 -15.07
C LEU A 44 -7.36 -26.12 -15.05
N LEU A 45 -8.62 -26.39 -14.69
CA LEU A 45 -9.51 -25.34 -14.20
C LEU A 45 -8.81 -24.73 -12.99
N GLY A 46 -8.27 -23.53 -13.19
CA GLY A 46 -7.80 -22.70 -12.09
C GLY A 46 -8.95 -22.56 -11.10
N ILE A 47 -8.74 -23.06 -9.89
CA ILE A 47 -9.64 -22.80 -8.78
C ILE A 47 -9.49 -21.30 -8.51
N PHE A 48 -10.39 -20.50 -9.07
CA PHE A 48 -10.54 -19.12 -8.66
C PHE A 48 -10.86 -19.17 -7.17
N SER A 49 -9.91 -18.71 -6.35
CA SER A 49 -10.18 -18.46 -4.94
C SER A 49 -11.12 -17.27 -4.89
N GLU A 50 -12.42 -17.56 -4.98
CA GLU A 50 -13.47 -16.59 -4.72
C GLU A 50 -13.29 -16.16 -3.27
N CYS A 51 -12.70 -14.98 -3.09
CA CYS A 51 -12.61 -14.33 -1.80
C CYS A 51 -14.05 -14.04 -1.37
N SER A 52 -14.69 -14.98 -0.65
CA SER A 52 -16.08 -14.83 -0.24
C SER A 52 -16.14 -13.68 0.76
N SER A 53 -16.60 -12.52 0.31
CA SER A 53 -16.88 -11.38 1.17
C SER A 53 -18.00 -11.75 2.13
N SER A 54 -17.90 -11.32 3.38
CA SER A 54 -18.99 -11.57 4.34
C SER A 54 -20.23 -10.75 3.93
N PRO A 55 -21.45 -11.27 4.10
CA PRO A 55 -22.68 -10.51 3.85
C PRO A 55 -22.71 -9.18 4.62
N ALA A 56 -22.14 -9.16 5.83
CA ALA A 56 -22.01 -7.94 6.64
C ALA A 56 -21.19 -6.86 5.92
N ALA A 57 -20.00 -7.19 5.40
CA ALA A 57 -19.16 -6.22 4.67
C ALA A 57 -19.84 -5.66 3.40
N ASN A 58 -20.66 -6.48 2.75
CA ASN A 58 -21.41 -6.04 1.57
C ASN A 58 -22.45 -4.96 1.94
N ASN A 59 -23.12 -5.09 3.08
CA ASN A 59 -24.12 -4.10 3.52
C ASN A 59 -23.51 -2.72 3.74
N TRP A 60 -22.38 -2.63 4.45
CA TRP A 60 -21.68 -1.36 4.68
C TRP A 60 -21.21 -0.71 3.37
N ALA A 61 -20.75 -1.49 2.39
CA ALA A 61 -20.27 -0.99 1.10
C ALA A 61 -21.35 -0.37 0.20
N THR A 62 -22.62 -0.75 0.41
CA THR A 62 -23.75 -0.14 -0.31
C THR A 62 -24.07 1.27 0.17
N ILE A 63 -23.69 1.62 1.40
CA ILE A 63 -23.97 2.94 1.98
C ILE A 63 -23.12 4.01 1.30
N LYS A 64 -23.80 5.05 0.78
CA LYS A 64 -23.15 6.17 0.07
C LYS A 64 -23.11 7.47 0.87
N GLN A 65 -23.79 7.53 2.02
CA GLN A 65 -23.95 8.76 2.78
C GLN A 65 -23.57 8.55 4.24
N SER A 66 -22.84 9.52 4.78
CA SER A 66 -22.60 9.59 6.22
C SER A 66 -23.89 9.93 6.96
N VAL A 67 -23.91 9.62 8.25
CA VAL A 67 -24.96 9.99 9.19
C VAL A 67 -24.29 10.53 10.45
N GLN A 68 -24.87 11.54 11.07
CA GLN A 68 -24.48 11.98 12.39
C GLN A 68 -25.62 11.67 13.36
N ILE A 69 -25.30 10.90 14.39
CA ILE A 69 -26.16 10.68 15.55
C ILE A 69 -25.52 11.43 16.72
N GLY A 70 -26.28 12.34 17.32
CA GLY A 70 -25.81 13.26 18.37
C GLY A 70 -25.09 14.50 17.81
N ASP A 71 -24.42 15.22 18.71
CA ASP A 71 -23.89 16.56 18.42
C ASP A 71 -22.47 16.57 17.85
N SER A 72 -21.79 15.41 17.82
CA SER A 72 -20.42 15.31 17.30
C SER A 72 -20.15 13.97 16.62
N ALA A 73 -19.06 13.90 15.85
CA ALA A 73 -18.59 12.66 15.25
C ALA A 73 -18.19 11.66 16.35
N GLN A 74 -18.48 10.38 16.13
CA GLN A 74 -18.21 9.31 17.08
C GLN A 74 -17.61 8.10 16.37
N SER A 75 -16.36 7.79 16.73
CA SER A 75 -15.73 6.50 16.45
C SER A 75 -16.25 5.47 17.47
N ILE A 76 -16.78 4.35 16.99
CA ILE A 76 -17.48 3.36 17.81
C ILE A 76 -16.83 2.00 17.58
N GLY A 77 -16.53 1.28 18.66
CA GLY A 77 -15.86 -0.01 18.64
C GLY A 77 -14.35 0.09 18.41
N SER A 78 -13.76 -1.02 17.97
CA SER A 78 -12.34 -1.09 17.64
C SER A 78 -12.09 -0.78 16.16
N TYR A 79 -10.82 -0.59 15.81
CA TYR A 79 -10.39 -0.35 14.43
C TYR A 79 -10.81 -1.42 13.43
N THR A 80 -10.97 -2.67 13.89
CA THR A 80 -11.31 -3.86 13.08
C THR A 80 -12.71 -4.41 13.37
N ALA A 81 -13.47 -3.78 14.25
CA ALA A 81 -14.82 -4.17 14.65
C ALA A 81 -15.56 -2.94 15.15
N GLY A 82 -15.96 -2.07 14.22
CA GLY A 82 -16.46 -0.76 14.58
C GLY A 82 -17.22 -0.07 13.46
N CYS A 83 -17.61 1.17 13.70
CA CYS A 83 -18.32 2.04 12.78
C CYS A 83 -18.05 3.51 13.12
N LEU A 84 -18.62 4.41 12.32
CA LEU A 84 -18.41 5.84 12.42
C LEU A 84 -19.71 6.63 12.24
N SER A 85 -20.01 7.46 13.23
CA SER A 85 -20.99 8.55 13.16
C SER A 85 -20.29 9.87 12.84
N GLY A 86 -20.92 10.75 12.08
CA GLY A 86 -20.41 12.09 11.75
C GLY A 86 -19.18 12.07 10.83
N ALA A 87 -19.08 11.07 9.94
CA ALA A 87 -17.96 10.95 9.03
C ALA A 87 -17.87 12.14 8.07
N VAL A 88 -16.66 12.64 7.89
CA VAL A 88 -16.32 13.70 6.93
C VAL A 88 -15.55 13.09 5.78
N SER A 89 -15.89 13.48 4.55
CA SER A 89 -15.15 13.07 3.35
C SER A 89 -13.90 13.95 3.18
N LEU A 90 -12.75 13.33 2.96
CA LEU A 90 -11.55 14.01 2.51
C LEU A 90 -11.78 14.57 1.09
N PRO A 91 -11.56 15.87 0.83
CA PRO A 91 -11.60 16.40 -0.53
C PRO A 91 -10.65 15.64 -1.46
N GLN A 92 -11.06 15.40 -2.71
CA GLN A 92 -10.24 14.62 -3.66
C GLN A 92 -8.85 15.25 -3.89
N ASN A 93 -8.73 16.56 -3.71
CA ASN A 93 -7.49 17.31 -3.78
C ASN A 93 -7.39 18.26 -2.59
N GLY A 94 -6.17 18.47 -2.12
CA GLY A 94 -5.87 19.54 -1.20
C GLY A 94 -4.38 19.90 -1.21
N PRO A 95 -3.97 20.91 -0.42
CA PRO A 95 -2.59 21.37 -0.39
C PRO A 95 -1.63 20.24 0.02
N GLY A 96 -0.88 19.72 -0.94
CA GLY A 96 0.12 18.69 -0.71
C GLY A 96 -0.38 17.25 -0.74
N TYR A 97 -1.62 16.98 -1.19
CA TYR A 97 -2.10 15.61 -1.37
C TYR A 97 -3.10 15.44 -2.51
N GLN A 98 -3.25 14.19 -2.96
CA GLN A 98 -4.30 13.75 -3.88
C GLN A 98 -4.88 12.41 -3.41
N LEU A 99 -6.21 12.28 -3.47
CA LEU A 99 -6.90 11.02 -3.17
C LEU A 99 -6.79 10.04 -4.37
N MET A 100 -6.53 8.78 -4.06
CA MET A 100 -6.45 7.65 -4.99
C MET A 100 -7.65 6.73 -4.85
N ARG A 101 -7.98 5.98 -5.92
CA ARG A 101 -9.10 5.03 -5.96
C ARG A 101 -10.47 5.59 -5.51
N PRO A 102 -10.90 6.81 -5.92
CA PRO A 102 -12.15 7.40 -5.47
C PRO A 102 -13.40 6.53 -5.68
N THR A 103 -13.44 5.66 -6.71
CA THR A 103 -14.58 4.73 -6.96
C THR A 103 -14.86 3.78 -5.79
N ARG A 104 -13.86 3.48 -4.95
CA ARG A 104 -14.03 2.62 -3.77
C ARG A 104 -14.97 3.23 -2.74
N ASN A 105 -15.19 4.54 -2.77
CA ASN A 105 -15.99 5.29 -1.80
C ASN A 105 -15.48 5.11 -0.35
N ARG A 106 -14.16 5.15 -0.18
CA ARG A 106 -13.45 4.95 1.09
C ARG A 106 -12.65 6.18 1.52
N SER A 107 -13.14 7.38 1.23
CA SER A 107 -12.47 8.64 1.56
C SER A 107 -13.02 9.31 2.81
N TYR A 108 -13.66 8.55 3.71
CA TYR A 108 -14.36 9.11 4.87
C TYR A 108 -13.64 8.77 6.16
N GLY A 109 -13.61 9.72 7.08
CA GLY A 109 -12.95 9.56 8.37
C GLY A 109 -13.59 10.38 9.47
N HIS A 110 -13.14 10.14 10.69
CA HIS A 110 -13.39 11.05 11.78
C HIS A 110 -12.78 12.43 11.45
N PRO A 111 -13.38 13.56 11.84
CA PRO A 111 -12.83 14.89 11.57
C PRO A 111 -11.34 15.05 11.97
N ASP A 112 -10.92 14.38 13.04
CA ASP A 112 -9.53 14.37 13.50
C ASP A 112 -8.58 13.72 12.47
N LEU A 113 -9.03 12.64 11.82
CA LEU A 113 -8.27 11.96 10.76
C LEU A 113 -8.10 12.88 9.54
N ILE A 114 -9.17 13.58 9.15
CA ILE A 114 -9.13 14.51 8.02
C ILE A 114 -8.13 15.64 8.31
N ARG A 115 -8.19 16.25 9.50
CA ARG A 115 -7.24 17.30 9.92
C ARG A 115 -5.81 16.78 10.00
N PHE A 116 -5.59 15.56 10.48
CA PHE A 116 -4.28 14.94 10.50
C PHE A 116 -3.70 14.84 9.08
N ILE A 117 -4.46 14.28 8.13
CA ILE A 117 -4.04 14.11 6.72
C ILE A 117 -3.69 15.46 6.11
N GLU A 118 -4.57 16.45 6.23
CA GLU A 118 -4.35 17.80 5.70
C GLU A 118 -3.10 18.46 6.32
N SER A 119 -2.86 18.26 7.62
CA SER A 119 -1.71 18.80 8.34
C SER A 119 -0.38 18.20 7.84
N ILE A 120 -0.30 16.87 7.71
CA ILE A 120 0.93 16.21 7.26
C ILE A 120 1.16 16.44 5.76
N ALA A 121 0.11 16.54 4.95
CA ALA A 121 0.20 16.84 3.53
C ALA A 121 0.73 18.26 3.30
N LYS A 122 0.14 19.24 3.98
CA LYS A 122 0.60 20.64 3.93
C LYS A 122 2.06 20.75 4.34
N THR A 123 2.47 20.05 5.40
CA THR A 123 3.84 20.08 5.87
C THR A 123 4.79 19.41 4.87
N THR A 124 4.46 18.22 4.38
CA THR A 124 5.21 17.49 3.34
C THR A 124 5.47 18.38 2.12
N HIS A 125 4.44 19.07 1.65
CA HIS A 125 4.54 19.97 0.51
C HIS A 125 5.40 21.20 0.80
N SER A 126 5.17 21.88 1.93
CA SER A 126 5.94 23.07 2.33
C SER A 126 7.44 22.79 2.54
N ARG A 127 7.78 21.55 2.89
CA ARG A 127 9.17 21.09 3.07
C ARG A 127 9.80 20.56 1.78
N HIS A 128 9.07 20.61 0.66
CA HIS A 128 9.49 20.06 -0.62
C HIS A 128 9.85 18.56 -0.56
N TRP A 129 9.18 17.80 0.32
CA TRP A 129 9.35 16.35 0.40
C TRP A 129 8.51 15.60 -0.62
N GLY A 130 7.47 16.22 -1.16
CA GLY A 130 6.63 15.66 -2.22
C GLY A 130 5.17 16.07 -2.09
N VAL A 131 4.31 15.28 -2.73
CA VAL A 131 2.84 15.32 -2.59
C VAL A 131 2.40 13.93 -2.15
N LEU A 132 1.55 13.85 -1.13
CA LEU A 132 1.06 12.58 -0.61
C LEU A 132 -0.05 12.02 -1.51
N LEU A 133 0.04 10.73 -1.84
CA LEU A 133 -1.04 10.00 -2.48
C LEU A 133 -1.80 9.22 -1.41
N ILE A 134 -3.03 9.64 -1.15
CA ILE A 134 -3.87 9.11 -0.07
C ILE A 134 -4.71 7.96 -0.61
N GLY A 135 -4.55 6.78 0.00
CA GLY A 135 -5.31 5.57 -0.29
C GLY A 135 -6.62 5.50 0.48
N ASP A 136 -6.93 4.30 0.97
CA ASP A 136 -8.18 4.04 1.69
C ASP A 136 -8.15 4.72 3.08
N LEU A 137 -9.23 5.44 3.41
CA LEU A 137 -9.68 5.73 4.77
C LEU A 137 -10.82 4.74 5.07
N GLY A 138 -11.94 5.18 5.65
CA GLY A 138 -13.15 4.39 5.86
C GLY A 138 -14.28 4.70 4.88
N GLN A 139 -15.33 3.89 4.96
CA GLN A 139 -16.59 4.09 4.24
C GLN A 139 -17.43 5.20 4.92
N PRO A 140 -18.52 5.72 4.31
CA PRO A 140 -19.28 6.84 4.86
C PRO A 140 -19.82 6.68 6.29
N ARG A 141 -19.96 5.43 6.76
CA ARG A 141 -20.36 5.11 8.13
C ARG A 141 -19.36 4.17 8.82
N GLY A 142 -18.14 4.07 8.29
CA GLY A 142 -17.14 3.10 8.75
C GLY A 142 -17.53 1.67 8.41
N GLY A 143 -17.35 0.74 9.34
CA GLY A 143 -17.79 -0.66 9.19
C GLY A 143 -16.85 -1.54 8.34
N PRO A 144 -17.07 -2.86 8.37
CA PRO A 144 -16.30 -3.83 7.58
C PRO A 144 -16.28 -3.52 6.09
N THR A 145 -15.11 -3.65 5.48
CA THR A 145 -14.90 -3.48 4.04
C THR A 145 -14.93 -4.84 3.32
N PRO A 146 -15.39 -4.90 2.06
CA PRO A 146 -15.41 -6.15 1.29
C PRO A 146 -14.02 -6.59 0.80
N SER A 147 -13.02 -5.71 0.88
CA SER A 147 -11.66 -5.92 0.38
C SER A 147 -10.67 -4.97 1.03
N GLY A 148 -9.36 -5.29 0.96
CA GLY A 148 -8.30 -4.48 1.54
C GLY A 148 -8.09 -4.82 3.03
N HIS A 149 -7.67 -3.82 3.81
CA HIS A 149 -7.40 -4.01 5.23
C HIS A 149 -8.66 -4.33 6.03
N ARG A 150 -8.49 -5.20 7.04
CA ARG A 150 -9.55 -5.53 8.01
C ARG A 150 -9.91 -4.35 8.92
N SER A 151 -9.00 -3.39 9.08
CA SER A 151 -9.20 -2.15 9.85
C SER A 151 -10.01 -1.11 9.06
N HIS A 152 -9.81 0.19 9.32
CA HIS A 152 -10.53 1.31 8.68
C HIS A 152 -12.02 1.41 9.03
N GLN A 153 -12.48 0.67 10.04
CA GLN A 153 -13.90 0.61 10.36
C GLN A 153 -14.36 1.77 11.24
N SER A 154 -13.47 2.35 12.05
CA SER A 154 -13.82 3.37 13.06
C SER A 154 -13.48 4.81 12.64
N GLY A 155 -13.01 5.02 11.41
CA GLY A 155 -12.69 6.35 10.89
C GLY A 155 -11.36 6.93 11.36
N LEU A 156 -10.45 6.10 11.87
CA LEU A 156 -9.19 6.53 12.50
C LEU A 156 -7.95 5.98 11.78
N ASP A 157 -8.12 5.36 10.62
CA ASP A 157 -7.05 4.75 9.84
C ASP A 157 -6.95 5.36 8.44
N VAL A 158 -5.74 5.55 7.94
CA VAL A 158 -5.46 6.00 6.57
C VAL A 158 -4.25 5.28 5.99
N ASP A 159 -4.38 4.80 4.75
CA ASP A 159 -3.26 4.31 3.97
C ASP A 159 -2.65 5.45 3.14
N ILE A 160 -1.33 5.60 3.17
CA ILE A 160 -0.60 6.62 2.42
C ILE A 160 0.49 5.93 1.61
N TRP A 161 0.48 6.10 0.29
CA TRP A 161 1.43 5.43 -0.59
C TRP A 161 2.84 5.96 -0.35
N TYR A 162 3.85 5.09 -0.46
CA TYR A 162 5.24 5.56 -0.47
C TYR A 162 5.57 6.34 -1.75
N LEU A 163 4.80 6.19 -2.83
CA LEU A 163 5.07 6.86 -4.09
C LEU A 163 5.07 8.40 -3.98
N LEU A 164 6.27 9.00 -4.02
CA LEU A 164 6.48 10.45 -4.13
C LEU A 164 6.69 10.87 -5.60
N SER A 165 5.61 10.84 -6.38
CA SER A 165 5.64 11.10 -7.83
C SER A 165 5.82 12.59 -8.19
N GLN A 166 6.79 12.89 -9.04
CA GLN A 166 6.98 14.24 -9.60
C GLN A 166 5.79 14.68 -10.48
N GLN A 167 5.17 13.75 -11.19
CA GLN A 167 3.99 14.07 -12.01
C GLN A 167 2.80 14.48 -11.11
N ALA A 168 2.57 13.75 -10.02
CA ALA A 168 1.54 14.11 -9.04
C ALA A 168 1.90 15.38 -8.25
N ALA A 169 3.19 15.71 -8.13
CA ALA A 169 3.62 16.97 -7.54
C ALA A 169 3.35 18.18 -8.45
N ASN A 170 3.46 18.00 -9.77
CA ASN A 170 3.35 19.08 -10.74
C ASN A 170 1.92 19.34 -11.25
N ARG A 171 1.02 18.36 -11.13
CA ARG A 171 -0.38 18.53 -11.54
C ARG A 171 -1.33 17.63 -10.78
N SER A 172 -2.61 18.00 -10.80
CA SER A 172 -3.68 17.08 -10.42
C SER A 172 -3.73 15.90 -11.40
N LEU A 173 -3.81 14.70 -10.84
CA LEU A 173 -4.08 13.48 -11.57
C LEU A 173 -5.53 13.47 -12.03
N THR A 174 -5.76 13.00 -13.25
CA THR A 174 -7.10 12.73 -13.78
C THR A 174 -7.78 11.63 -12.98
N PHE A 175 -9.10 11.52 -13.11
CA PHE A 175 -9.87 10.46 -12.46
C PHE A 175 -9.34 9.06 -12.83
N ASN A 176 -9.14 8.80 -14.12
CA ASN A 176 -8.66 7.49 -14.58
C ASN A 176 -7.24 7.17 -14.07
N GLU A 177 -6.35 8.17 -13.99
CA GLU A 177 -5.02 7.97 -13.39
C GLU A 177 -5.15 7.58 -11.91
N ARG A 178 -6.02 8.22 -11.14
CA ARG A 178 -6.23 7.87 -9.72
C ARG A 178 -6.80 6.46 -9.54
N GLU A 179 -7.55 5.96 -10.51
CA GLU A 179 -8.11 4.61 -10.49
C GLU A 179 -7.13 3.52 -10.92
N THR A 180 -6.20 3.83 -11.82
CA THR A 180 -5.36 2.80 -12.48
C THR A 180 -3.90 2.84 -12.06
N TRP A 181 -3.38 3.96 -11.55
CA TRP A 181 -1.99 4.08 -11.14
C TRP A 181 -1.70 3.17 -9.94
N SER A 182 -0.66 2.37 -9.95
CA SER A 182 -0.24 1.55 -8.79
C SER A 182 0.90 2.18 -8.00
N ALA A 183 0.88 2.00 -6.69
CA ALA A 183 2.07 2.25 -5.87
C ALA A 183 3.09 1.13 -6.10
N PRO A 184 4.35 1.44 -6.48
CA PRO A 184 5.40 0.43 -6.52
C PRO A 184 5.79 0.03 -5.09
N SER A 185 6.23 -1.22 -4.94
CA SER A 185 6.89 -1.67 -3.71
C SER A 185 8.18 -0.89 -3.49
N VAL A 186 8.49 -0.54 -2.24
CA VAL A 186 9.78 0.01 -1.81
C VAL A 186 10.83 -1.09 -1.60
N LEU A 187 10.49 -2.35 -1.84
CA LEU A 187 11.41 -3.47 -1.77
C LEU A 187 11.93 -3.85 -3.15
N ALA A 188 13.16 -4.36 -3.19
CA ALA A 188 13.68 -5.03 -4.36
C ALA A 188 12.86 -6.31 -4.63
N ALA A 189 12.68 -6.66 -5.91
CA ALA A 189 11.86 -7.79 -6.30
C ALA A 189 12.31 -9.09 -5.61
N GLN A 190 11.36 -9.79 -4.98
CA GLN A 190 11.58 -11.07 -4.28
C GLN A 190 12.65 -10.98 -3.17
N SER A 191 12.75 -9.84 -2.49
CA SER A 191 13.77 -9.57 -1.48
C SER A 191 13.24 -8.79 -0.28
N ASP A 192 13.91 -8.94 0.86
CA ASP A 192 13.72 -8.10 2.06
C ASP A 192 14.58 -6.82 2.01
N ALA A 193 15.28 -6.56 0.90
CA ALA A 193 16.09 -5.37 0.71
C ALA A 193 15.23 -4.19 0.21
N ILE A 194 15.56 -2.98 0.66
CA ILE A 194 14.95 -1.75 0.17
C ILE A 194 15.49 -1.45 -1.24
N ASP A 195 14.61 -1.07 -2.17
CA ASP A 195 15.00 -0.54 -3.48
C ASP A 195 15.30 0.95 -3.34
N ASP A 196 16.58 1.32 -3.37
CA ASP A 196 17.03 2.72 -3.26
C ASP A 196 16.52 3.62 -4.40
N ARG A 197 15.97 3.07 -5.49
CA ARG A 197 15.29 3.85 -6.54
C ARG A 197 13.89 4.29 -6.14
N GLN A 198 13.26 3.56 -5.22
CA GLN A 198 11.92 3.83 -4.69
C GLN A 198 11.97 4.51 -3.32
N TRP A 199 13.09 4.41 -2.62
CA TRP A 199 13.28 5.01 -1.30
C TRP A 199 14.10 6.31 -1.34
N SER A 200 13.85 7.20 -0.39
CA SER A 200 14.56 8.47 -0.24
C SER A 200 14.44 8.99 1.18
N SER A 201 15.29 9.94 1.56
CA SER A 201 15.21 10.57 2.88
C SER A 201 13.89 11.30 3.16
N ALA A 202 13.11 11.64 2.12
CA ALA A 202 11.79 12.24 2.28
C ALA A 202 10.81 11.26 2.97
N HIS A 203 10.84 9.97 2.63
CA HIS A 203 10.01 8.95 3.27
C HIS A 203 10.27 8.87 4.77
N GLU A 204 11.56 8.87 5.17
CA GLU A 204 11.95 8.83 6.58
C GLU A 204 11.43 10.07 7.33
N LYS A 205 11.57 11.25 6.74
CA LYS A 205 11.10 12.52 7.32
C LYS A 205 9.57 12.57 7.45
N ILE A 206 8.85 12.02 6.47
CA ILE A 206 7.38 11.94 6.50
C ILE A 206 6.93 10.98 7.62
N LEU A 207 7.53 9.79 7.71
CA LEU A 207 7.22 8.81 8.76
C LEU A 207 7.56 9.34 10.16
N GLU A 208 8.72 9.97 10.32
CA GLU A 208 9.15 10.60 11.57
C GLU A 208 8.20 11.72 12.01
N MET A 209 7.85 12.62 11.08
CA MET A 209 6.88 13.69 11.33
C MET A 209 5.50 13.13 11.72
N ALA A 210 5.01 12.12 11.00
CA ALA A 210 3.72 11.51 11.27
C ALA A 210 3.72 10.82 12.65
N ALA A 211 4.75 10.03 12.96
CA ALA A 211 4.88 9.37 14.26
C ALA A 211 5.02 10.38 15.42
N GLY A 212 5.62 11.53 15.18
CA GLY A 212 5.72 12.62 16.15
C GLY A 212 4.39 13.27 16.53
N LYS A 213 3.32 13.07 15.75
CA LYS A 213 2.00 13.64 16.06
C LYS A 213 1.38 12.98 17.30
N PRO A 214 0.87 13.74 18.28
CA PRO A 214 0.32 13.20 19.52
C PRO A 214 -0.93 12.33 19.30
N GLU A 215 -1.71 12.63 18.26
CA GLU A 215 -2.91 11.91 17.85
C GLU A 215 -2.60 10.55 17.19
N VAL A 216 -1.39 10.35 16.66
CA VAL A 216 -0.99 9.07 16.06
C VAL A 216 -0.71 8.05 17.16
N ASP A 217 -1.34 6.90 17.04
CA ASP A 217 -1.13 5.73 17.88
C ASP A 217 -0.02 4.85 17.29
N ARG A 218 -0.21 4.40 16.04
CA ARG A 218 0.69 3.49 15.32
C ARG A 218 0.81 3.87 13.86
N ILE A 219 1.95 3.52 13.26
CA ILE A 219 2.14 3.50 11.81
C ILE A 219 2.63 2.11 11.44
N PHE A 220 1.85 1.36 10.67
CA PHE A 220 2.24 0.04 10.19
C PHE A 220 2.99 0.16 8.87
N VAL A 221 4.12 -0.54 8.80
CA VAL A 221 5.04 -0.54 7.66
C VAL A 221 5.55 -1.96 7.43
N ASN A 222 6.06 -2.24 6.24
CA ASN A 222 6.80 -3.48 6.01
C ASN A 222 7.98 -3.64 7.00
N PRO A 223 8.30 -4.86 7.48
CA PRO A 223 9.42 -5.07 8.40
C PRO A 223 10.77 -4.54 7.88
N SER A 224 11.01 -4.60 6.56
CA SER A 224 12.23 -4.10 5.93
C SER A 224 12.36 -2.58 6.03
N VAL A 225 11.24 -1.84 5.95
CA VAL A 225 11.21 -0.39 6.20
C VAL A 225 11.56 -0.09 7.65
N LYS A 226 10.93 -0.81 8.61
CA LYS A 226 11.26 -0.67 10.03
C LYS A 226 12.74 -0.95 10.31
N ARG A 227 13.30 -2.01 9.71
CA ARG A 227 14.72 -2.36 9.82
C ARG A 227 15.64 -1.29 9.25
N LEU A 228 15.29 -0.67 8.12
CA LEU A 228 16.05 0.44 7.55
C LEU A 228 16.09 1.63 8.53
N LEU A 229 14.94 2.01 9.08
CA LEU A 229 14.83 3.13 10.01
C LEU A 229 15.65 2.89 11.29
N CYS A 230 15.57 1.69 11.87
CA CYS A 230 16.37 1.31 13.04
C CYS A 230 17.89 1.38 12.78
N ARG A 231 18.34 1.15 11.55
CA ARG A 231 19.78 1.22 11.19
C ARG A 231 20.28 2.65 10.98
N ARG A 232 19.40 3.59 10.62
CA ARG A 232 19.77 4.95 10.16
C ARG A 232 19.60 6.05 11.21
N LYS A 233 18.87 5.80 12.31
CA LYS A 233 18.51 6.83 13.29
C LYS A 233 19.19 6.57 14.62
N SER A 234 19.56 7.62 15.32
CA SER A 234 20.12 7.57 16.67
C SER A 234 19.09 7.90 17.75
N ASP A 235 18.04 8.68 17.43
CA ASP A 235 16.87 8.89 18.30
C ASP A 235 15.73 7.97 17.86
N HIS A 236 15.34 7.07 18.77
CA HIS A 236 14.38 6.01 18.52
C HIS A 236 13.00 6.28 19.15
N SER A 237 12.80 7.43 19.80
CA SER A 237 11.57 7.70 20.56
C SER A 237 10.29 7.63 19.72
N TRP A 238 10.35 8.05 18.44
CA TRP A 238 9.24 7.95 17.49
C TRP A 238 9.13 6.56 16.86
N LEU A 239 10.23 5.80 16.80
CA LEU A 239 10.26 4.45 16.21
C LEU A 239 9.33 3.50 16.95
N LYS A 240 9.08 3.67 18.26
CA LYS A 240 8.11 2.84 18.99
C LYS A 240 6.72 2.78 18.33
N LYS A 241 6.30 3.85 17.65
CA LYS A 241 5.04 3.90 16.90
C LYS A 241 5.11 3.24 15.52
N ILE A 242 6.29 3.06 14.96
CA ILE A 242 6.49 2.35 13.69
C ILE A 242 6.45 0.85 13.96
N ARG A 243 5.40 0.18 13.47
CA ARG A 243 5.11 -1.23 13.73
C ARG A 243 5.29 -2.06 12.47
N PRO A 244 6.13 -3.11 12.48
CA PRO A 244 6.23 -4.03 11.36
C PRO A 244 4.89 -4.78 11.16
N TRP A 245 4.48 -4.95 9.91
CA TRP A 245 3.33 -5.77 9.51
C TRP A 245 3.51 -6.34 8.10
N TRP A 246 2.94 -7.52 7.82
CA TRP A 246 3.01 -8.14 6.49
C TRP A 246 2.42 -7.22 5.41
N GLY A 247 2.98 -7.28 4.19
CA GLY A 247 2.67 -6.33 3.12
C GLY A 247 3.24 -4.95 3.43
N HIS A 248 2.44 -3.89 3.28
CA HIS A 248 2.80 -2.51 3.63
C HIS A 248 4.14 -2.05 3.02
N ASP A 249 4.48 -2.58 1.85
CA ASP A 249 5.68 -2.27 1.09
C ASP A 249 5.40 -1.25 -0.03
N ASP A 250 4.15 -1.01 -0.40
CA ASP A 250 3.75 0.04 -1.34
C ASP A 250 3.05 1.24 -0.67
N HIS A 251 2.66 1.10 0.60
CA HIS A 251 2.08 2.14 1.45
C HIS A 251 2.43 1.94 2.92
N PHE A 252 2.27 2.98 3.72
CA PHE A 252 2.22 2.90 5.17
C PHE A 252 0.81 3.19 5.69
N HIS A 253 0.41 2.52 6.75
CA HIS A 253 -0.91 2.65 7.36
C HIS A 253 -0.79 3.43 8.65
N VAL A 254 -1.40 4.61 8.73
CA VAL A 254 -1.43 5.41 9.95
C VAL A 254 -2.72 5.16 10.71
N ARG A 255 -2.60 4.90 12.01
CA ARG A 255 -3.70 4.78 12.96
C ARG A 255 -3.65 5.91 13.98
N LEU A 256 -4.78 6.57 14.18
CA LEU A 256 -4.97 7.53 15.26
C LEU A 256 -5.49 6.88 16.54
N LYS A 257 -5.25 7.53 17.68
CA LYS A 257 -5.85 7.18 18.97
C LYS A 257 -7.36 7.43 18.93
N CYS A 258 -8.09 6.77 19.83
CA CYS A 258 -9.47 7.14 20.11
C CYS A 258 -9.56 8.61 20.55
N PRO A 259 -10.43 9.44 19.93
CA PRO A 259 -10.68 10.79 20.38
C PRO A 259 -11.21 10.80 21.82
N LEU A 260 -10.78 11.78 22.63
CA LEU A 260 -11.08 11.83 24.07
C LEU A 260 -12.59 11.85 24.38
N ASN A 261 -13.40 12.43 23.49
CA ASN A 261 -14.85 12.53 23.62
C ASN A 261 -15.63 11.37 22.98
N ASN A 262 -14.96 10.32 22.51
CA ASN A 262 -15.59 9.16 21.89
C ASN A 262 -15.58 7.97 22.85
N GLN A 263 -16.49 7.97 23.83
CA GLN A 263 -16.52 6.97 24.93
C GLN A 263 -16.74 5.53 24.43
N ASN A 264 -17.38 5.36 23.28
CA ASN A 264 -17.62 4.06 22.68
C ASN A 264 -16.46 3.59 21.78
N CYS A 265 -15.37 4.35 21.68
CA CYS A 265 -14.18 3.97 20.94
C CYS A 265 -13.30 3.06 21.78
N THR A 266 -12.86 1.93 21.21
CA THR A 266 -12.00 0.95 21.87
C THR A 266 -10.57 1.08 21.35
N ALA A 267 -9.67 1.58 22.20
CA ALA A 267 -8.25 1.67 21.88
C ALA A 267 -7.60 0.27 21.79
N GLN A 268 -6.47 0.19 21.09
CA GLN A 268 -5.61 -0.99 21.16
C GLN A 268 -4.80 -0.99 22.46
N GLU A 269 -4.20 -2.14 22.77
CA GLU A 269 -3.23 -2.25 23.87
C GLU A 269 -2.14 -1.18 23.75
N PRO A 270 -1.58 -0.69 24.87
CA PRO A 270 -0.45 0.23 24.83
C PRO A 270 0.73 -0.33 24.03
N LEU A 271 1.51 0.58 23.43
CA LEU A 271 2.77 0.19 22.82
C LEU A 271 3.75 -0.27 23.90
N PRO A 272 4.61 -1.28 23.60
CA PRO A 272 5.75 -1.58 24.46
C PRO A 272 6.65 -0.35 24.64
N GLU A 273 7.36 -0.29 25.76
CA GLU A 273 8.34 0.79 26.03
C GLU A 273 9.51 0.78 25.04
N SER A 274 9.86 -0.39 24.51
CA SER A 274 10.90 -0.56 23.49
C SER A 274 10.53 0.16 22.18
N ASP A 275 11.56 0.66 21.48
CA ASP A 275 11.43 1.18 20.12
C ASP A 275 11.12 0.08 19.08
N GLY A 276 11.24 -1.20 19.46
CA GLY A 276 11.03 -2.36 18.59
C GLY A 276 12.13 -2.54 17.54
N CYS A 277 13.36 -2.12 17.83
CA CYS A 277 14.57 -2.34 17.04
C CYS A 277 15.44 -3.47 17.65
N ASP A 278 14.80 -4.50 18.19
CA ASP A 278 15.40 -5.60 18.95
C ASP A 278 15.04 -6.97 18.35
N ALA A 279 15.13 -8.04 19.15
CA ALA A 279 14.79 -9.41 18.73
C ALA A 279 13.34 -9.52 18.20
N SER A 280 12.41 -8.67 18.64
CA SER A 280 11.03 -8.64 18.13
C SER A 280 10.97 -8.25 16.65
N LEU A 281 11.91 -7.42 16.17
CA LEU A 281 12.04 -7.11 14.75
C LEU A 281 12.74 -8.22 13.99
N ALA A 282 13.75 -8.86 14.59
CA ALA A 282 14.47 -9.97 13.97
C ALA A 282 13.55 -11.15 13.62
N TRP A 283 12.55 -11.43 14.46
CA TRP A 283 11.57 -12.50 14.22
C TRP A 283 10.85 -12.37 12.86
N TRP A 284 10.55 -11.15 12.39
CA TRP A 284 9.90 -10.91 11.09
C TRP A 284 10.69 -11.41 9.88
N PHE A 285 11.98 -11.69 10.05
CA PHE A 285 12.86 -12.20 9.00
C PHE A 285 13.19 -13.69 9.17
N SER A 286 12.60 -14.35 10.18
CA SER A 286 12.74 -15.79 10.38
C SER A 286 11.91 -16.58 9.36
N GLU A 287 12.28 -17.86 9.16
CA GLU A 287 11.49 -18.79 8.35
C GLU A 287 10.07 -18.99 8.89
N GLU A 288 9.92 -18.95 10.22
CA GLU A 288 8.61 -19.04 10.88
C GLU A 288 7.69 -17.91 10.42
N ALA A 289 8.15 -16.65 10.46
CA ALA A 289 7.34 -15.50 10.07
C ALA A 289 7.03 -15.44 8.57
N LYS A 290 7.87 -16.09 7.74
CA LYS A 290 7.70 -16.19 6.28
C LYS A 290 6.80 -17.35 5.86
N THR A 291 6.61 -18.33 6.73
CA THR A 291 5.78 -19.50 6.43
C THR A 291 4.34 -19.23 6.86
N PRO A 292 3.35 -19.26 5.94
CA PRO A 292 1.95 -19.16 6.32
C PRO A 292 1.59 -20.28 7.29
N ALA A 293 0.94 -19.97 8.41
CA ALA A 293 0.42 -20.99 9.30
C ALA A 293 -0.53 -21.93 8.51
N PRO A 294 -0.54 -23.25 8.80
CA PRO A 294 -1.50 -24.18 8.21
C PRO A 294 -2.91 -23.60 8.34
N THR A 295 -3.74 -23.75 7.29
CA THR A 295 -5.06 -23.13 7.14
C THR A 295 -5.89 -23.18 8.42
N ALA A 296 -5.76 -22.15 9.24
CA ALA A 296 -6.66 -21.93 10.36
C ALA A 296 -8.07 -21.79 9.80
N LYS A 297 -9.08 -22.28 10.52
CA LYS A 297 -10.49 -22.01 10.20
C LYS A 297 -10.63 -20.51 9.87
N LYS A 298 -11.31 -20.19 8.77
CA LYS A 298 -11.57 -18.79 8.37
C LYS A 298 -12.03 -18.04 9.61
N PRO A 299 -11.33 -16.96 10.04
CA PRO A 299 -11.70 -16.25 11.26
C PRO A 299 -13.15 -15.82 11.16
N GLU A 300 -13.93 -16.07 12.21
CA GLU A 300 -15.30 -15.60 12.26
C GLU A 300 -15.31 -14.06 12.13
N PRO A 301 -16.30 -13.49 11.40
CA PRO A 301 -16.46 -12.06 11.34
C PRO A 301 -16.56 -11.48 12.75
N PRO A 302 -15.87 -10.36 13.04
CA PRO A 302 -15.93 -9.78 14.37
C PRO A 302 -17.36 -9.30 14.67
N VAL A 303 -17.81 -9.52 15.90
CA VAL A 303 -19.08 -8.96 16.39
C VAL A 303 -18.92 -7.45 16.50
N LEU A 304 -19.80 -6.71 15.82
CA LEU A 304 -19.81 -5.25 15.88
C LEU A 304 -20.55 -4.77 17.14
N PRO A 305 -20.20 -3.60 17.70
CA PRO A 305 -20.99 -2.98 18.76
C PRO A 305 -22.45 -2.75 18.33
N ALA A 306 -23.40 -2.89 19.24
CA ALA A 306 -24.83 -2.71 18.94
C ALA A 306 -25.17 -1.32 18.35
N LEU A 307 -24.43 -0.28 18.73
CA LEU A 307 -24.56 1.06 18.14
C LEU A 307 -24.27 1.08 16.64
N CYS A 308 -23.47 0.15 16.12
CA CYS A 308 -23.20 0.06 14.69
C CYS A 308 -24.40 -0.41 13.89
N ASP A 309 -25.31 -1.19 14.45
CA ASP A 309 -26.57 -1.53 13.78
C ASP A 309 -27.48 -0.30 13.68
N VAL A 310 -27.49 0.56 14.69
CA VAL A 310 -28.21 1.86 14.65
C VAL A 310 -27.62 2.74 13.55
N ILE A 311 -26.30 2.87 13.51
CA ILE A 311 -25.59 3.67 12.50
C ILE A 311 -25.84 3.13 11.09
N LEU A 312 -25.76 1.82 10.89
CA LEU A 312 -25.98 1.19 9.58
C LEU A 312 -27.38 1.47 9.05
N ASN A 313 -28.40 1.41 9.91
CA ASN A 313 -29.80 1.52 9.52
C ASN A 313 -30.38 2.95 9.61
N ALA A 314 -29.61 3.92 10.11
CA ALA A 314 -30.10 5.28 10.28
C ALA A 314 -30.49 5.94 8.94
N THR A 315 -31.67 6.57 8.90
CA THR A 315 -32.11 7.43 7.80
C THR A 315 -31.75 8.88 8.11
N LYS A 316 -31.52 9.71 7.08
CA LYS A 316 -31.21 11.14 7.25
C LYS A 316 -32.30 11.93 7.98
N SER A 317 -33.53 11.42 8.02
CA SER A 317 -34.72 12.10 8.51
C SER A 317 -34.95 11.96 10.03
N GLY A 318 -34.06 11.30 10.77
CA GLY A 318 -34.28 10.89 12.16
C GLY A 318 -33.52 11.67 13.23
N LEU A 319 -33.08 12.91 12.98
CA LEU A 319 -32.58 13.79 14.04
C LEU A 319 -33.76 14.27 14.90
N TYR A 320 -34.23 13.40 15.78
CA TYR A 320 -35.04 13.78 16.93
C TYR A 320 -34.10 14.47 17.92
N HIS A 321 -34.13 15.81 17.94
CA HIS A 321 -33.65 16.55 19.10
C HIS A 321 -34.68 16.37 20.22
N PRO A 322 -34.31 15.83 21.41
CA PRO A 322 -35.11 16.02 22.60
C PRO A 322 -35.13 17.49 23.04
#